data_AF-A0A1G1YU84-F1
#
_entry.id   AF-A0A1G1YU84-F1
#
_cell.length_a   1.000
_cell.length_b   1.000
_cell.length_c   1.000
_cell.angle_alpha   90.00
_cell.angle_beta   90.00
_cell.angle_gamma   90.00
#
_symmetry.space_group_name_H-M   'P 1'
#
loop_
_entity.id
_entity.type
_entity.pdbx_description
1 polymer ?
#
loop_
_entity_poly.entity_id
_entity_poly.type
_entity_poly.pdbx_seq_one_letter_code
_entity_poly.pdbx_strand_id
1 'polypeptide(L)'
;MNEFKDLLLVLIGGFLSIAGYFIIDYNRDYKKAKRVKTALVDELHELRARLVLVIFSLESRYGTIDKNFFKWANPILAKYNEKNSNESLLRSIKPLLNLTGEQRESIVKISKQRGRSGEGLALKKHSLSLLDSNLEMLSKFDSILRGYLLDIKNRIGFMNEAIDDYRHYINITFQQNISTKNYEIANTNIMNSYKAYESQAKMVIGIIEKILNKT
;
A
#
# COMPACT_ATOMS: atom_id res chain seq x y z
N MET A 1 36.79 -48.60 32.69
CA MET A 1 35.73 -47.68 33.16
C MET A 1 35.97 -46.23 32.72
N ASN A 2 37.21 -45.77 32.52
CA ASN A 2 37.51 -44.41 32.01
C ASN A 2 37.23 -44.26 30.51
N GLU A 3 37.59 -45.24 29.67
CA GLU A 3 37.37 -45.17 28.21
C GLU A 3 35.89 -45.01 27.82
N PHE A 4 34.96 -45.64 28.57
CA PHE A 4 33.53 -45.47 28.33
C PHE A 4 33.04 -44.05 28.67
N LYS A 5 33.62 -43.42 29.72
CA LYS A 5 33.32 -42.02 30.06
C LYS A 5 33.84 -41.07 28.99
N ASP A 6 35.04 -41.33 28.46
CA ASP A 6 35.64 -40.52 27.40
C ASP A 6 34.84 -40.61 26.10
N LEU A 7 34.41 -41.81 25.71
CA LEU A 7 33.52 -42.03 24.57
C LEU A 7 32.18 -41.29 24.74
N LEU A 8 31.59 -41.37 25.93
CA LEU A 8 30.31 -40.74 26.25
C LEU A 8 30.43 -39.20 26.22
N LEU A 9 31.55 -38.65 26.68
CA LEU A 9 31.84 -37.21 26.58
C LEU A 9 31.97 -36.74 25.13
N VAL A 10 32.64 -37.51 24.27
CA VAL A 10 32.75 -37.20 22.83
C VAL A 10 31.37 -37.26 22.16
N LEU A 11 30.55 -38.27 22.46
CA LEU A 11 29.18 -38.39 21.93
C LEU A 11 28.28 -37.23 22.37
N ILE A 12 28.34 -36.85 23.65
CA ILE A 12 27.61 -35.69 24.17
C ILE A 12 28.10 -34.40 23.51
N GLY A 13 29.42 -34.21 23.37
CA GLY A 13 29.99 -33.03 22.71
C GLY A 13 29.55 -32.93 21.24
N GLY A 14 29.53 -34.04 20.51
CA GLY A 14 29.02 -34.12 19.15
C GLY A 14 27.53 -33.77 19.07
N PHE A 15 26.71 -34.37 19.95
CA PHE A 15 25.28 -34.08 20.01
C PHE A 15 24.98 -32.62 20.37
N LEU A 16 25.68 -32.06 21.36
CA LEU A 16 25.54 -30.65 21.76
C LEU A 16 25.95 -29.69 20.64
N SER A 17 26.97 -30.04 19.85
CA SER A 17 27.38 -29.24 18.69
C SER A 17 26.28 -29.20 17.62
N ILE A 18 25.67 -30.35 17.32
CA ILE A 18 24.56 -30.46 16.37
C ILE A 18 23.33 -29.71 16.90
N ALA A 19 22.95 -29.93 18.16
CA ALA A 19 21.84 -29.23 18.79
C ALA A 19 22.05 -27.70 18.82
N GLY A 20 23.29 -27.27 19.11
CA GLY A 20 23.68 -25.86 19.09
C GLY A 20 23.49 -25.22 17.72
N TYR A 21 23.86 -25.92 16.64
CA TYR A 21 23.64 -25.45 15.28
C TYR A 21 22.15 -25.20 14.98
N PHE A 22 21.28 -26.14 15.33
CA PHE A 22 19.83 -25.99 15.12
C PHE A 22 19.23 -24.84 15.93
N ILE A 23 19.66 -24.64 17.18
CA ILE A 23 19.19 -23.53 18.03
C ILE A 23 19.63 -22.18 17.46
N ILE A 24 20.87 -22.06 16.99
CA ILE A 24 21.38 -20.83 16.38
C ILE A 24 20.63 -20.52 15.08
N ASP A 25 20.41 -21.53 14.24
CA ASP A 25 19.72 -21.35 12.98
C ASP A 25 18.25 -20.93 13.17
N TYR A 26 17.54 -21.59 14.09
CA TYR A 26 16.18 -21.20 14.47
C TYR A 26 16.11 -19.75 14.97
N ASN A 27 17.02 -19.36 15.86
CA ASN A 27 17.06 -17.98 16.38
C ASN A 27 17.39 -16.95 15.30
N ARG A 28 18.29 -17.29 14.37
CA ARG A 28 18.64 -16.45 13.22
C ARG A 28 17.43 -16.24 12.32
N ASP A 29 16.71 -17.31 12.03
CA ASP A 29 15.51 -17.30 11.20
C ASP A 29 14.36 -16.52 11.83
N TYR A 30 14.13 -16.69 13.13
CA TYR A 30 13.15 -15.93 13.89
C TYR A 30 13.47 -14.42 13.85
N LYS A 31 14.72 -14.03 14.09
CA LYS A 31 15.17 -12.62 14.02
C LYS A 31 15.06 -12.07 12.60
N LYS A 32 15.34 -12.86 11.57
CA LYS A 32 15.17 -12.47 10.17
C LYS A 32 13.71 -12.20 9.86
N ALA A 33 12.81 -13.14 10.20
CA ALA A 33 11.37 -12.98 10.00
C ALA A 33 10.82 -11.73 10.71
N LYS A 34 11.25 -11.49 11.96
CA LYS A 34 10.85 -10.29 12.71
C LYS A 34 11.28 -8.99 12.00
N ARG A 35 12.52 -8.93 11.51
CA ARG A 35 13.03 -7.76 10.77
C ARG A 35 12.26 -7.51 9.46
N VAL A 36 12.00 -8.58 8.69
CA VAL A 36 11.21 -8.49 7.46
C VAL A 36 9.79 -8.03 7.77
N LYS A 37 9.16 -8.57 8.82
CA LYS A 37 7.82 -8.13 9.25
C LYS A 37 7.78 -6.63 9.56
N THR A 38 8.76 -6.11 10.31
CA THR A 38 8.85 -4.67 10.60
C THR A 38 9.01 -3.85 9.32
N ALA A 39 9.93 -4.24 8.42
CA ALA A 39 10.14 -3.52 7.16
C ALA A 39 8.90 -3.53 6.24
N LEU A 40 8.16 -4.64 6.21
CA LEU A 40 6.90 -4.73 5.46
C LEU A 40 5.82 -3.82 6.07
N VAL A 41 5.72 -3.78 7.40
CA VAL A 41 4.78 -2.86 8.08
C VAL A 41 5.10 -1.40 7.73
N ASP A 42 6.37 -1.04 7.65
CA ASP A 42 6.80 0.30 7.24
C ASP A 42 6.45 0.59 5.77
N GLU A 43 6.69 -0.35 4.85
CA GLU A 43 6.27 -0.24 3.44
C GLU A 43 4.76 -0.03 3.32
N LEU A 44 3.96 -0.78 4.09
CA LEU A 44 2.51 -0.65 4.12
C LEU A 44 2.05 0.68 4.70
N HIS A 45 2.73 1.20 5.73
CA HIS A 45 2.46 2.53 6.27
C HIS A 45 2.64 3.62 5.20
N GLU A 46 3.71 3.54 4.41
CA GLU A 46 3.97 4.48 3.32
C GLU A 46 2.95 4.34 2.20
N LEU A 47 2.68 3.10 1.77
CA LEU A 47 1.67 2.83 0.75
C LEU A 47 0.31 3.42 1.16
N ARG A 48 -0.13 3.20 2.40
CA ARG A 48 -1.40 3.71 2.92
C ARG A 48 -1.50 5.22 2.78
N ALA A 49 -0.47 5.96 3.20
CA ALA A 49 -0.47 7.42 3.09
C ALA A 49 -0.45 7.89 1.63
N ARG A 50 0.35 7.24 0.78
CA ARG A 50 0.39 7.52 -0.67
C ARG A 50 -0.98 7.30 -1.33
N LEU A 51 -1.68 6.22 -0.99
CA LEU A 51 -3.00 5.93 -1.53
C LEU A 51 -4.03 6.99 -1.12
N VAL A 52 -4.00 7.48 0.12
CA VAL A 52 -4.85 8.60 0.55
C VAL A 52 -4.59 9.86 -0.28
N LEU A 53 -3.33 10.20 -0.57
CA LEU A 53 -2.99 11.36 -1.42
C LEU A 53 -3.48 11.20 -2.86
N VAL A 54 -3.41 9.99 -3.43
CA VAL A 54 -3.93 9.73 -4.76
C VAL A 54 -5.46 9.85 -4.78
N ILE A 55 -6.15 9.29 -3.78
CA ILE A 55 -7.61 9.42 -3.65
C ILE A 55 -7.99 10.90 -3.49
N PHE A 56 -7.29 11.67 -2.65
CA PHE A 56 -7.50 13.10 -2.52
C PHE A 56 -7.38 13.82 -3.88
N SER A 57 -6.35 13.50 -4.66
CA SER A 57 -6.11 14.11 -5.97
C SER A 57 -7.21 13.76 -6.97
N LEU A 58 -7.71 12.52 -6.95
CA LEU A 58 -8.83 12.07 -7.77
C LEU A 58 -10.13 12.74 -7.35
N GLU A 59 -10.50 12.67 -6.07
CA GLU A 59 -11.76 13.23 -5.57
C GLU A 59 -11.80 14.76 -5.67
N SER A 60 -10.66 15.44 -5.51
CA SER A 60 -10.54 16.88 -5.72
C SER A 60 -10.72 17.27 -7.19
N ARG A 61 -10.20 16.46 -8.13
CA ARG A 61 -10.35 16.72 -9.57
C ARG A 61 -11.76 16.45 -10.09
N TYR A 62 -12.42 15.40 -9.59
CA TYR A 62 -13.77 15.03 -10.01
C TYR A 62 -14.88 15.68 -9.20
N GLY A 63 -14.55 16.52 -8.21
CA GLY A 63 -15.54 17.24 -7.41
C GLY A 63 -16.33 16.36 -6.45
N THR A 64 -15.80 15.17 -6.14
CA THR A 64 -16.43 14.21 -5.22
C THR A 64 -15.94 14.34 -3.78
N ILE A 65 -14.89 15.13 -3.53
CA ILE A 65 -14.38 15.36 -2.19
C ILE A 65 -15.44 16.05 -1.31
N ASP A 66 -15.67 15.48 -0.13
CA ASP A 66 -16.65 15.95 0.84
C ASP A 66 -16.05 16.06 2.26
N LYS A 67 -16.90 16.43 3.24
CA LYS A 67 -16.47 16.50 4.64
C LYS A 67 -16.10 15.13 5.21
N ASN A 68 -16.70 14.04 4.69
CA ASN A 68 -16.44 12.69 5.15
C ASN A 68 -15.05 12.21 4.71
N PHE A 69 -14.58 12.61 3.53
CA PHE A 69 -13.22 12.36 3.07
C PHE A 69 -12.20 12.84 4.10
N PHE A 70 -12.27 14.10 4.54
CA PHE A 70 -11.32 14.64 5.51
C PHE A 70 -11.44 13.95 6.88
N LYS A 71 -12.66 13.60 7.31
CA LYS A 71 -12.88 12.85 8.55
C LYS A 71 -12.21 11.47 8.51
N TRP A 72 -12.23 10.83 7.34
CA TRP A 72 -11.58 9.53 7.11
C TRP A 72 -10.06 9.66 6.91
N ALA A 73 -9.60 10.61 6.11
CA ALA A 73 -8.20 10.76 5.73
C ALA A 73 -7.31 11.32 6.85
N ASN A 74 -7.81 12.28 7.63
CA ASN A 74 -7.02 12.93 8.69
C ASN A 74 -6.40 11.95 9.70
N PRO A 75 -7.12 11.02 10.33
CA PRO A 75 -6.51 10.08 11.27
C PRO A 75 -5.49 9.15 10.61
N ILE A 76 -5.63 8.85 9.31
CA ILE A 76 -4.66 8.04 8.56
C ILE A 76 -3.36 8.81 8.34
N LEU A 77 -3.49 10.06 7.88
CA LEU A 77 -2.37 10.96 7.61
C LEU A 77 -1.65 11.39 8.89
N ALA A 78 -2.38 11.61 9.99
CA ALA A 78 -1.80 12.00 11.28
C ALA A 78 -0.95 10.88 11.91
N LYS A 79 -1.26 9.61 11.60
CA LYS A 79 -0.48 8.45 12.01
C LYS A 79 0.75 8.20 11.13
N TYR A 80 0.96 9.00 10.08
CA TYR A 80 2.15 8.87 9.25
C TYR A 80 3.35 9.46 10.00
N ASN A 81 4.29 8.59 10.39
CA ASN A 81 5.46 8.97 11.17
C ASN A 81 6.60 9.42 10.24
N GLU A 82 7.27 10.52 10.57
CA GLU A 82 8.38 11.10 9.78
C GLU A 82 9.60 10.15 9.71
N LYS A 83 9.70 9.17 10.62
CA LYS A 83 10.86 8.29 10.78
C LYS A 83 11.27 7.50 9.52
N ASN A 84 10.32 7.21 8.63
CA ASN A 84 10.55 6.47 7.38
C ASN A 84 10.19 7.29 6.15
N SER A 85 10.20 8.62 6.26
CA SER A 85 9.59 9.46 5.25
C SER A 85 10.47 9.76 4.05
N ASN A 86 9.94 9.46 2.87
CA ASN A 86 10.33 10.18 1.67
C ASN A 86 9.93 11.65 1.87
N GLU A 87 10.89 12.58 1.90
CA GLU A 87 10.64 14.00 2.09
C GLU A 87 9.54 14.53 1.16
N SER A 88 9.45 14.00 -0.06
CA SER A 88 8.42 14.37 -1.03
C SER A 88 7.01 14.06 -0.52
N LEU A 89 6.82 12.94 0.18
CA LEU A 89 5.51 12.54 0.68
C LEU A 89 5.10 13.42 1.86
N LEU A 90 6.02 13.75 2.77
CA LEU A 90 5.75 14.67 3.86
C LEU A 90 5.36 16.06 3.37
N ARG A 91 6.04 16.59 2.35
CA ARG A 91 5.68 17.88 1.74
C ARG A 91 4.26 17.87 1.18
N SER A 92 3.74 16.73 0.73
CA SER A 92 2.36 16.58 0.29
C SER A 92 1.36 16.38 1.43
N ILE A 93 1.75 15.73 2.53
CA ILE A 93 0.85 15.44 3.67
C ILE A 93 0.69 16.65 4.59
N LYS A 94 1.77 17.36 4.92
CA LYS A 94 1.75 18.47 5.89
C LYS A 94 0.71 19.54 5.56
N PRO A 95 0.57 20.01 4.31
CA PRO A 95 -0.46 20.98 3.95
C PRO A 95 -1.87 20.46 4.24
N LEU A 96 -2.16 19.19 3.95
CA LEU A 96 -3.48 18.58 4.14
C LEU A 96 -3.85 18.46 5.62
N LEU A 97 -2.89 18.10 6.47
CA LEU A 97 -3.10 18.03 7.93
C LEU A 97 -3.36 19.40 8.54
N ASN A 98 -2.72 20.44 8.02
CA ASN A 98 -2.79 21.80 8.55
C ASN A 98 -3.98 22.62 8.01
N LEU A 99 -4.84 22.03 7.17
CA LEU A 99 -6.01 22.74 6.64
C LEU A 99 -6.98 23.11 7.76
N THR A 100 -7.34 24.40 7.84
CA THR A 100 -8.42 24.90 8.70
C THR A 100 -9.79 24.45 8.18
N GLY A 101 -10.84 24.59 9.00
CA GLY A 101 -12.21 24.28 8.59
C GLY A 101 -12.64 25.04 7.33
N GLU A 102 -12.37 26.35 7.29
CA GLU A 102 -12.67 27.21 6.15
C GLU A 102 -11.91 26.80 4.88
N GLN A 103 -10.62 26.46 5.01
CA GLN A 103 -9.82 25.99 3.88
C GLN A 103 -10.36 24.67 3.32
N ARG A 104 -10.79 23.74 4.17
CA ARG A 104 -11.42 22.49 3.72
C ARG A 104 -12.71 22.76 2.96
N GLU A 105 -13.55 23.67 3.46
CA GLU A 105 -14.78 24.07 2.77
C GLU A 105 -14.50 24.75 1.43
N SER A 106 -13.46 25.58 1.33
CA SER A 106 -13.04 26.14 0.04
C SER A 106 -12.59 25.07 -0.95
N ILE A 107 -11.85 24.04 -0.50
CA ILE A 107 -11.41 22.94 -1.38
C ILE A 107 -12.61 22.15 -1.88
N VAL A 108 -13.59 21.86 -1.02
CA VAL A 108 -14.84 21.19 -1.39
C VAL A 108 -15.65 22.04 -2.38
N LYS A 109 -15.66 23.37 -2.24
CA LYS A 109 -16.35 24.25 -3.19
C LYS A 109 -15.64 24.29 -4.53
N ILE A 110 -14.32 24.45 -4.53
CA ILE A 110 -13.49 24.52 -5.75
C ILE A 110 -13.54 23.19 -6.51
N SER A 111 -13.47 22.06 -5.83
CA SER A 111 -13.53 20.74 -6.46
C SER A 111 -14.85 20.53 -7.21
N LYS A 112 -15.98 20.90 -6.58
CA LYS A 112 -17.31 20.83 -7.21
C LYS A 112 -17.41 21.74 -8.43
N GLN A 113 -16.81 22.93 -8.39
CA GLN A 113 -16.77 23.86 -9.51
C GLN A 113 -15.87 23.37 -10.67
N ARG A 114 -14.79 22.64 -10.36
CA ARG A 114 -13.87 22.05 -11.34
C ARG A 114 -14.40 20.79 -12.03
N GLY A 115 -15.63 20.36 -11.72
CA GLY A 115 -16.22 19.13 -12.21
C GLY A 115 -15.89 18.80 -13.67
N ARG A 116 -15.51 17.53 -13.91
CA ARG A 116 -15.11 16.97 -15.22
C ARG A 116 -14.12 17.88 -15.99
N SER A 117 -13.02 18.31 -15.37
CA SER A 117 -11.90 18.82 -16.17
C SER A 117 -11.48 17.75 -17.17
N GLY A 118 -11.50 18.06 -18.47
CA GLY A 118 -11.11 17.13 -19.55
C GLY A 118 -9.64 16.69 -19.51
N GLU A 119 -8.85 17.23 -18.58
CA GLU A 119 -7.48 16.83 -18.33
C GLU A 119 -7.43 15.59 -17.43
N GLY A 120 -6.94 14.49 -17.98
CA GLY A 120 -6.69 13.26 -17.23
C GLY A 120 -5.62 13.42 -16.14
N LEU A 121 -5.78 12.72 -15.02
CA LEU A 121 -4.74 12.63 -13.99
C LEU A 121 -3.76 11.51 -14.34
N ALA A 122 -2.45 11.79 -14.33
CA ALA A 122 -1.44 10.77 -14.60
C ALA A 122 -1.31 9.80 -13.40
N LEU A 123 -2.07 8.71 -13.43
CA LEU A 123 -1.93 7.64 -12.44
C LEU A 123 -0.64 6.83 -12.68
N LYS A 124 0.05 6.53 -11.58
CA LYS A 124 1.27 5.71 -11.56
C LYS A 124 0.93 4.33 -10.98
N LYS A 125 1.50 3.29 -11.58
CA LYS A 125 1.41 1.93 -11.05
C LYS A 125 2.09 1.84 -9.69
N HIS A 126 1.59 0.95 -8.85
CA HIS A 126 2.13 0.66 -7.52
C HIS A 126 2.81 -0.69 -7.50
N SER A 127 3.85 -0.81 -6.68
CA SER A 127 4.56 -2.06 -6.39
C SER A 127 4.84 -2.13 -4.90
N LEU A 128 4.90 -3.34 -4.35
CA LEU A 128 5.35 -3.63 -2.99
C LEU A 128 6.68 -4.37 -3.08
N SER A 129 7.74 -3.63 -3.37
CA SER A 129 9.05 -4.21 -3.69
C SER A 129 9.62 -5.04 -2.54
N LEU A 130 9.39 -4.64 -1.28
CA LEU A 130 9.81 -5.44 -0.13
C LEU A 130 8.97 -6.71 0.00
N LEU A 131 7.64 -6.63 -0.20
CA LEU A 131 6.80 -7.82 -0.23
C LEU A 131 7.21 -8.79 -1.34
N ASP A 132 7.42 -8.28 -2.55
CA ASP A 132 7.74 -9.09 -3.73
C ASP A 132 9.11 -9.77 -3.61
N SER A 133 10.11 -9.08 -3.04
CA SER A 133 11.43 -9.65 -2.79
C SER A 133 11.48 -10.64 -1.62
N ASN A 134 10.44 -10.69 -0.77
CA ASN A 134 10.41 -11.52 0.44
C ASN A 134 9.22 -12.50 0.47
N LEU A 135 8.70 -12.92 -0.70
CA LEU A 135 7.57 -13.86 -0.77
C LEU A 135 7.83 -15.18 -0.05
N GLU A 136 9.06 -15.71 -0.14
CA GLU A 136 9.44 -16.95 0.55
C GLU A 136 9.30 -16.84 2.08
N MET A 137 9.57 -15.65 2.64
CA MET A 137 9.48 -15.39 4.08
C MET A 137 8.03 -15.32 4.57
N LEU A 138 7.05 -15.18 3.69
CA LEU A 138 5.63 -15.18 4.07
C LEU A 138 5.20 -16.51 4.71
N SER A 139 5.86 -17.61 4.36
CA SER A 139 5.64 -18.92 4.98
C SER A 139 5.95 -18.92 6.49
N LYS A 140 6.80 -18.00 6.96
CA LYS A 140 7.21 -17.87 8.37
C LYS A 140 6.29 -16.95 9.18
N PHE A 141 5.32 -16.30 8.54
CA PHE A 141 4.34 -15.47 9.22
C PHE A 141 3.10 -16.27 9.61
N ASP A 142 2.34 -15.75 10.58
CA ASP A 142 1.05 -16.34 10.91
C ASP A 142 0.10 -16.30 9.71
N SER A 143 -0.82 -17.26 9.65
CA SER A 143 -1.71 -17.45 8.51
C SER A 143 -2.59 -16.22 8.22
N ILE A 144 -2.95 -15.46 9.25
CA ILE A 144 -3.80 -14.27 9.14
C ILE A 144 -3.02 -13.13 8.48
N LEU A 145 -1.82 -12.82 8.97
CA LEU A 145 -0.95 -11.79 8.37
C LEU A 145 -0.60 -12.13 6.93
N ARG A 146 -0.24 -13.40 6.67
CA ARG A 146 0.03 -13.88 5.31
C ARG A 146 -1.18 -13.67 4.39
N GLY A 147 -2.38 -14.00 4.86
CA GLY A 147 -3.61 -13.79 4.10
C GLY A 147 -3.84 -12.32 3.74
N TYR A 148 -3.63 -11.40 4.69
CA TYR A 148 -3.76 -9.97 4.42
C TYR A 148 -2.71 -9.44 3.44
N LEU A 149 -1.45 -9.87 3.54
CA LEU A 149 -0.39 -9.44 2.63
C LEU A 149 -0.66 -9.89 1.19
N LEU A 150 -1.14 -11.12 1.01
CA LEU A 150 -1.52 -11.64 -0.30
C LEU A 150 -2.75 -10.93 -0.88
N ASP A 151 -3.75 -10.62 -0.04
CA ASP A 151 -4.93 -9.84 -0.46
C ASP A 151 -4.53 -8.42 -0.90
N ILE A 152 -3.66 -7.75 -0.15
CA ILE A 152 -3.11 -6.44 -0.55
C ILE A 152 -2.40 -6.56 -1.91
N LYS A 153 -1.54 -7.57 -2.10
CA LYS A 153 -0.83 -7.78 -3.37
C LYS A 153 -1.78 -7.94 -4.55
N ASN A 154 -2.80 -8.79 -4.39
CA ASN A 154 -3.80 -9.03 -5.44
C ASN A 154 -4.56 -7.75 -5.80
N ARG A 155 -4.94 -6.96 -4.78
CA ARG A 155 -5.65 -5.68 -4.99
C ARG A 155 -4.80 -4.63 -5.67
N ILE A 156 -3.50 -4.58 -5.37
CA ILE A 156 -2.57 -3.73 -6.13
C ILE A 156 -2.53 -4.15 -7.60
N GLY A 157 -2.60 -5.45 -7.88
CA GLY A 157 -2.81 -5.98 -9.24
C GLY A 157 -4.04 -5.35 -9.91
N PHE A 158 -5.21 -5.47 -9.29
CA PHE A 158 -6.46 -4.87 -9.81
C PHE A 158 -6.38 -3.34 -9.95
N MET A 159 -5.69 -2.66 -9.05
CA MET A 159 -5.45 -1.21 -9.16
C MET A 159 -4.58 -0.87 -10.38
N ASN A 160 -3.55 -1.66 -10.64
CA ASN A 160 -2.67 -1.47 -11.79
C ASN A 160 -3.39 -1.77 -13.12
N GLU A 161 -4.29 -2.76 -13.14
CA GLU A 161 -5.17 -3.02 -14.28
C GLU A 161 -6.11 -1.82 -14.54
N ALA A 162 -6.74 -1.28 -13.50
CA ALA A 162 -7.58 -0.07 -13.64
C ALA A 162 -6.79 1.14 -14.17
N ILE A 163 -5.50 1.25 -13.83
CA ILE A 163 -4.60 2.28 -14.38
C ILE A 163 -4.32 2.04 -15.87
N ASP A 164 -4.15 0.78 -16.28
CA ASP A 164 -3.93 0.44 -17.69
C ASP A 164 -5.19 0.72 -18.52
N ASP A 165 -6.37 0.36 -18.02
CA ASP A 165 -7.65 0.70 -18.65
C ASP A 165 -7.80 2.22 -18.79
N TYR A 166 -7.52 2.96 -17.72
CA TYR A 166 -7.56 4.42 -17.73
C TYR A 166 -6.62 5.00 -18.82
N ARG A 167 -5.39 4.50 -18.90
CA ARG A 167 -4.41 4.92 -19.92
C ARG A 167 -4.84 4.55 -21.33
N HIS A 168 -5.51 3.42 -21.49
CA HIS A 168 -6.06 3.02 -22.78
C HIS A 168 -7.15 4.00 -23.24
N TYR A 169 -8.15 4.28 -22.38
CA TYR A 169 -9.25 5.17 -22.74
C TYR A 169 -8.82 6.63 -22.90
N ILE A 170 -7.88 7.13 -22.10
CA ILE A 170 -7.33 8.48 -22.30
C ILE A 170 -6.64 8.58 -23.67
N ASN A 171 -5.89 7.56 -24.09
CA ASN A 171 -5.26 7.56 -25.41
C ASN A 171 -6.27 7.57 -26.55
N ILE A 172 -7.40 6.88 -26.40
CA ILE A 172 -8.52 6.92 -27.36
C ILE A 172 -9.05 8.35 -27.52
N THR A 173 -9.15 9.13 -26.43
CA THR A 173 -9.69 10.50 -26.49
C THR A 173 -8.84 11.48 -27.32
N PHE A 174 -7.58 11.14 -27.61
CA PHE A 174 -6.69 11.95 -28.44
C PHE A 174 -6.67 11.54 -29.93
N GLN A 175 -7.44 10.53 -30.34
CA GLN A 175 -7.48 10.09 -31.74
C GLN A 175 -8.25 11.10 -32.61
N GLN A 176 -7.64 11.55 -33.71
CA GLN A 176 -8.17 12.61 -34.58
C GLN A 176 -9.55 12.29 -35.21
N ASN A 177 -9.88 11.01 -35.39
CA ASN A 177 -11.10 10.56 -36.07
C ASN A 177 -12.10 9.86 -35.13
N ILE A 178 -12.06 10.18 -33.83
CA ILE A 178 -13.02 9.61 -32.87
C ILE A 178 -14.42 10.22 -33.08
N SER A 179 -15.45 9.37 -33.14
CA SER A 179 -16.84 9.84 -33.16
C SER A 179 -17.24 10.41 -31.80
N THR A 180 -18.18 11.35 -31.75
CA THR A 180 -18.70 11.92 -30.49
C THR A 180 -19.19 10.82 -29.53
N LYS A 181 -19.89 9.81 -30.06
CA LYS A 181 -20.36 8.65 -29.28
C LYS A 181 -19.20 7.87 -28.67
N ASN A 182 -18.14 7.60 -29.43
CA ASN A 182 -16.98 6.88 -28.92
C ASN A 182 -16.21 7.71 -27.88
N TYR A 183 -16.15 9.03 -28.06
CA TYR A 183 -15.56 9.95 -27.09
C TYR A 183 -16.33 9.96 -25.76
N GLU A 184 -17.66 9.96 -25.79
CA GLU A 184 -18.50 9.85 -24.59
C GLU A 184 -18.33 8.51 -23.87
N ILE A 185 -18.23 7.41 -24.63
CA ILE A 185 -17.95 6.07 -24.09
C ILE A 185 -16.57 6.05 -23.43
N ALA A 186 -15.53 6.57 -24.09
CA ALA A 186 -14.19 6.65 -23.54
C ALA A 186 -14.16 7.45 -22.23
N ASN A 187 -14.83 8.60 -22.17
CA ASN A 187 -14.95 9.38 -20.93
C ASN A 187 -15.69 8.66 -19.80
N THR A 188 -16.75 7.92 -20.15
CA THR A 188 -17.48 7.08 -19.18
C THR A 188 -16.57 5.99 -18.63
N ASN A 189 -15.79 5.34 -19.49
CA ASN A 189 -14.87 4.29 -19.08
C ASN A 189 -13.70 4.82 -18.24
N ILE A 190 -13.15 6.00 -18.58
CA ILE A 190 -12.17 6.72 -17.75
C ILE A 190 -12.71 6.90 -16.33
N MET A 191 -13.96 7.36 -16.19
CA MET A 191 -14.61 7.53 -14.89
C MET A 191 -14.78 6.21 -14.15
N ASN A 192 -15.15 5.15 -14.86
CA ASN A 192 -15.29 3.81 -14.26
C ASN A 192 -13.95 3.26 -13.77
N SER A 193 -12.86 3.45 -14.53
CA SER A 193 -11.51 3.08 -14.11
C SER A 193 -11.07 3.81 -12.84
N TYR A 194 -11.41 5.10 -12.70
CA TYR A 194 -11.14 5.83 -11.45
C TYR A 194 -11.91 5.27 -10.26
N LYS A 195 -13.21 5.01 -10.42
CA LYS A 195 -14.02 4.43 -9.35
C LYS A 195 -13.53 3.05 -8.94
N ALA A 196 -13.12 2.23 -9.91
CA ALA A 196 -12.53 0.94 -9.66
C ALA A 196 -11.21 1.08 -8.87
N TYR A 197 -10.31 1.95 -9.30
CA TYR A 197 -9.06 2.25 -8.60
C TYR A 197 -9.30 2.73 -7.17
N GLU A 198 -10.20 3.72 -6.98
CA GLU A 198 -10.52 4.31 -5.69
C GLU A 198 -11.10 3.28 -4.72
N SER A 199 -12.02 2.45 -5.21
CA SER A 199 -12.62 1.36 -4.44
C SER A 199 -11.55 0.37 -3.95
N GLN A 200 -10.67 -0.09 -4.84
CA GLN A 200 -9.58 -0.99 -4.47
C GLN A 200 -8.59 -0.33 -3.51
N ALA A 201 -8.24 0.94 -3.73
CA ALA A 201 -7.34 1.69 -2.85
C ALA A 201 -7.93 1.81 -1.42
N LYS A 202 -9.22 2.12 -1.29
CA LYS A 202 -9.92 2.16 0.02
C LYS A 202 -9.93 0.79 0.70
N MET A 203 -10.13 -0.30 -0.05
CA MET A 203 -10.05 -1.66 0.50
C MET A 203 -8.62 -2.00 0.98
N VAL A 204 -7.60 -1.68 0.19
CA VAL A 204 -6.18 -1.87 0.57
C VAL A 204 -5.86 -1.10 1.86
N ILE A 205 -6.24 0.18 1.94
CA ILE A 205 -6.07 0.99 3.15
C ILE A 205 -6.73 0.31 4.35
N GLY A 206 -7.97 -0.17 4.21
CA GLY A 206 -8.68 -0.87 5.28
C GLY A 206 -8.02 -2.17 5.73
N ILE A 207 -7.40 -2.93 4.81
CA ILE A 207 -6.63 -4.13 5.16
C ILE A 207 -5.35 -3.75 5.90
N ILE A 208 -4.65 -2.71 5.43
CA ILE A 208 -3.44 -2.21 6.11
C ILE A 208 -3.80 -1.79 7.54
N GLU A 209 -4.90 -1.07 7.77
CA GLU A 209 -5.33 -0.70 9.11
C GLU A 209 -5.58 -1.92 10.03
N LYS A 210 -6.14 -3.02 9.51
CA LYS A 210 -6.29 -4.26 10.26
C LYS A 210 -4.94 -4.88 10.67
N ILE A 211 -3.92 -4.79 9.82
CA ILE A 211 -2.57 -5.24 10.14
C ILE A 211 -1.95 -4.35 11.22
N LEU A 212 -2.05 -3.03 11.05
CA LEU A 212 -1.43 -2.04 11.94
C LEU A 212 -2.06 -2.02 13.33
N ASN A 213 -3.36 -2.29 13.46
CA ASN A 213 -4.02 -2.39 14.76
C ASN A 213 -3.68 -3.68 15.54
N LYS A 214 -3.05 -4.66 14.88
CA LYS A 214 -2.64 -5.95 15.47
C LYS A 214 -1.14 -6.06 15.76
N THR A 215 -0.35 -5.08 15.32
CA THR A 215 1.10 -5.06 15.46
C THR A 215 1.50 -4.10 16.58
#